data_AF-A0A6I3KJR2-F1
#
_entry.id   AF-A0A6I3KJR2-F1
#
_cell.length_a   1.000
_cell.length_b   1.000
_cell.length_c   1.000
_cell.angle_alpha   90.00
_cell.angle_beta   90.00
_cell.angle_gamma   90.00
#
_symmetry.space_group_name_H-M   'P 1'
#
loop_
_entity.id
_entity.type
_entity.pdbx_description
1 polymer ?
#
loop_
_entity_poly.entity_id
_entity_poly.type
_entity_poly.pdbx_seq_one_letter_code
_entity_poly.pdbx_strand_id
1 'polypeptide(L)' 'MPHVVAAVLIGAGVAAGMKWLAKEMSRASEAAREAAERMTRNTPLKSMPKDLGYLEWDADAGVYRPSKRHN' A
#
# COMPACT_ATOMS: atom_id res chain seq x y z
N MET A 1 -38.36 11.54 33.39
CA MET A 1 -37.05 10.86 33.28
C MET A 1 -36.93 9.72 32.24
N PRO A 2 -37.91 9.34 31.40
CA PRO A 2 -37.72 8.20 30.48
C PRO A 2 -36.80 8.50 29.27
N HIS A 3 -36.68 9.77 28.88
CA HIS A 3 -35.93 10.18 27.68
C HIS A 3 -34.41 10.11 27.88
N VAL A 4 -33.93 10.32 29.11
CA VAL A 4 -32.51 10.21 29.47
C VAL A 4 -32.04 8.75 29.38
N VAL A 5 -32.86 7.81 29.85
CA VAL A 5 -32.56 6.37 29.78
C VAL A 5 -32.49 5.89 28.33
N ALA A 6 -33.42 6.35 27.48
CA ALA A 6 -33.40 6.03 26.05
C ALA A 6 -32.13 6.58 25.35
N ALA A 7 -31.72 7.81 25.67
CA ALA A 7 -30.51 8.41 25.10
C ALA A 7 -29.24 7.64 25.51
N VAL A 8 -29.15 7.20 26.77
CA VAL A 8 -28.00 6.40 27.25
C VAL A 8 -27.96 5.02 26.59
N LEU A 9 -29.10 4.36 26.40
CA LEU A 9 -29.17 3.06 25.72
C LEU A 9 -28.79 3.15 24.24
N ILE A 10 -29.25 4.21 23.54
CA ILE A 10 -28.87 4.47 22.15
C ILE A 10 -27.37 4.77 22.05
N GLY A 11 -26.84 5.63 22.92
CA GLY A 11 -25.41 5.96 22.94
C GLY A 11 -24.52 4.74 23.22
N ALA A 12 -24.91 3.91 24.20
CA ALA A 12 -24.17 2.68 24.53
C ALA A 12 -24.25 1.63 23.41
N GLY A 13 -25.42 1.47 22.79
CA GLY A 13 -25.61 0.55 21.66
C GLY A 13 -24.78 0.95 20.44
N VAL A 14 -24.75 2.24 20.11
CA VAL A 14 -23.97 2.77 18.98
C VAL A 14 -22.46 2.64 19.24
N ALA A 15 -21.98 2.92 20.45
CA ALA A 15 -20.57 2.79 20.80
C ALA A 15 -20.08 1.32 20.76
N ALA A 16 -20.89 0.39 21.29
CA ALA A 16 -20.58 -1.04 21.24
C ALA A 16 -20.64 -1.59 19.81
N GLY A 17 -21.63 -1.16 19.02
CA GLY A 17 -21.80 -1.55 17.62
C GLY A 17 -20.64 -1.06 16.74
N MET A 18 -20.21 0.19 16.88
CA MET A 18 -19.07 0.72 16.13
C MET A 18 -17.76 0.01 16.47
N LYS A 19 -17.52 -0.31 17.75
CA LYS A 19 -16.30 -1.03 18.15
C LYS A 19 -16.25 -2.45 17.58
N TRP A 20 -17.38 -3.14 17.54
CA TRP A 20 -17.47 -4.46 16.94
C TRP A 20 -17.33 -4.41 15.41
N LEU A 21 -18.00 -3.46 14.76
CA LEU A 21 -17.91 -3.27 13.30
C LEU A 21 -16.48 -2.87 12.86
N ALA A 22 -15.82 -1.99 13.60
CA ALA A 22 -14.43 -1.61 13.35
C ALA A 22 -13.47 -2.81 13.50
N LYS A 23 -13.72 -3.68 14.48
CA LYS A 23 -12.93 -4.91 14.66
C LYS A 23 -13.10 -5.86 13.48
N GLU A 24 -14.33 -6.01 12.97
CA GLU A 24 -14.58 -6.87 11.81
C GLU A 24 -14.00 -6.27 10.51
N MET A 25 -14.12 -4.96 10.31
CA MET A 25 -13.48 -4.25 9.20
C MET A 25 -11.96 -4.35 9.24
N SER A 26 -11.34 -4.24 10.42
CA SER A 26 -9.89 -4.39 10.56
C SER A 26 -9.41 -5.77 10.11
N ARG A 27 -10.12 -6.84 10.51
CA ARG A 27 -9.84 -8.22 10.06
C ARG A 27 -9.99 -8.40 8.56
N ALA A 28 -11.04 -7.82 7.98
CA ALA A 28 -11.24 -7.84 6.52
C ALA A 28 -10.13 -7.07 5.78
N SER A 29 -9.70 -5.92 6.32
CA SER A 29 -8.61 -5.13 5.73
C SER A 29 -7.24 -5.80 5.85
N GLU A 30 -6.97 -6.50 6.95
CA GLU A 30 -5.74 -7.28 7.13
C GLU A 30 -5.67 -8.43 6.12
N ALA A 31 -6.76 -9.16 5.92
CA ALA A 31 -6.85 -10.20 4.90
C ALA A 31 -6.64 -9.65 3.48
N ALA A 32 -7.21 -8.48 3.17
CA ALA A 32 -7.01 -7.80 1.89
C ALA A 32 -5.56 -7.32 1.70
N ARG A 33 -4.92 -6.79 2.75
CA ARG A 33 -3.51 -6.36 2.73
C ARG A 33 -2.58 -7.56 2.53
N GLU A 34 -2.80 -8.66 3.23
CA GLU A 34 -2.00 -9.88 3.04
C GLU A 34 -2.12 -10.43 1.62
N ALA A 35 -3.33 -10.43 1.04
CA ALA A 35 -3.54 -10.86 -0.35
C ALA A 35 -2.80 -9.94 -1.34
N ALA A 36 -2.87 -8.63 -1.15
CA ALA A 36 -2.15 -7.65 -1.98
C ALA A 36 -0.63 -7.77 -1.85
N GLU A 37 -0.12 -8.01 -0.64
CA GLU A 37 1.31 -8.22 -0.41
C GLU A 37 1.81 -9.52 -1.06
N ARG A 38 1.04 -10.61 -0.98
CA ARG A 38 1.39 -11.88 -1.66
C ARG A 38 1.40 -11.70 -3.18
N MET A 39 0.44 -10.97 -3.74
CA MET A 39 0.41 -10.67 -5.18
C MET A 39 1.60 -9.81 -5.62
N THR A 40 2.00 -8.85 -4.79
CA THR A 40 3.16 -7.98 -5.06
C THR A 40 4.49 -8.74 -4.93
N ARG A 41 4.64 -9.63 -3.92
CA ARG A 41 5.86 -10.44 -3.74
C ARG A 41 6.01 -11.52 -4.80
N ASN A 42 4.91 -12.09 -5.28
CA ASN A 42 4.92 -13.12 -6.32
C ASN A 42 5.05 -12.54 -7.74
N THR A 43 5.23 -11.23 -7.89
CA THR A 43 5.56 -10.64 -9.19
C THR A 43 7.09 -10.75 -9.38
N PRO A 44 7.60 -11.68 -10.20
CA PRO A 44 9.04 -11.90 -10.40
C PRO A 44 9.79 -10.74 -11.07
N LEU A 45 9.08 -9.67 -11.45
CA LEU A 45 9.65 -8.52 -12.17
C LEU A 45 10.46 -7.57 -11.28
N LYS A 46 10.46 -7.72 -9.95
CA LYS A 46 11.15 -6.79 -9.05
C LYS A 46 12.59 -7.19 -8.70
N SER A 47 13.00 -8.44 -8.95
CA SER A 47 14.33 -8.94 -8.57
C SER A 47 15.32 -9.06 -9.72
N MET A 48 14.91 -8.78 -10.96
CA MET A 48 15.85 -8.75 -12.07
C MET A 48 16.52 -7.36 -12.05
N PRO A 49 17.83 -7.25 -11.76
CA PRO A 49 18.51 -5.96 -11.79
C PRO A 49 18.34 -5.38 -13.18
N LYS A 50 17.63 -4.26 -13.27
CA LYS A 50 17.38 -3.57 -14.53
C LYS A 50 18.71 -2.96 -14.97
N ASP A 51 19.28 -3.50 -16.03
CA ASP A 51 20.44 -2.90 -16.66
C ASP A 51 20.05 -1.53 -17.22
N LEU A 52 20.68 -0.48 -16.69
CA LEU A 52 20.43 0.91 -17.08
C LEU A 52 21.38 1.36 -18.23
N GLY A 53 22.18 0.43 -18.75
CA GLY A 53 23.18 0.71 -19.77
C GLY A 53 24.38 1.45 -19.20
N TYR A 54 25.37 1.67 -20.06
CA TYR A 54 26.61 2.38 -19.71
C TYR A 54 26.53 3.83 -20.16
N LEU A 55 27.06 4.74 -19.35
CA LEU A 55 27.25 6.15 -19.73
C LEU A 55 28.68 6.33 -20.26
N GLU A 56 28.81 6.95 -21.43
CA GLU A 56 30.08 7.31 -22.04
C GLU A 56 30.29 8.83 -21.91
N TRP A 57 31.52 9.23 -21.62
CA TRP A 57 31.88 10.63 -21.54
C TRP A 57 32.00 11.23 -22.95
N ASP A 58 31.19 12.25 -23.24
CA ASP A 58 31.27 13.02 -24.48
C ASP A 58 32.08 14.30 -24.23
N ALA A 59 33.32 14.33 -24.72
CA ALA A 59 34.25 15.44 -24.51
C ALA A 59 33.85 16.71 -25.29
N ASP A 60 33.11 16.58 -26.39
CA ASP A 60 32.68 17.72 -27.20
C ASP A 60 31.51 18.45 -26.55
N ALA A 61 30.59 17.69 -25.94
CA ALA A 61 29.44 18.23 -25.23
C ALA A 61 29.70 18.50 -23.74
N GLY A 62 30.81 17.98 -23.18
CA GLY A 62 31.16 18.10 -21.75
C GLY A 62 30.17 17.40 -20.81
N VAL A 63 29.45 16.38 -21.29
CA VAL A 63 28.42 15.67 -20.54
C VAL A 63 28.49 14.17 -20.77
N TYR A 64 28.01 13.38 -19.81
CA TYR A 64 27.83 11.95 -19.99
C TYR A 64 26.59 11.66 -20.85
N ARG A 65 26.77 10.81 -21.88
CA ARG A 65 25.69 10.38 -22.77
C ARG A 65 25.45 8.88 -22.65
N PRO A 66 24.21 8.40 -22.81
CA PRO A 66 23.93 6.97 -22.84
C PRO A 66 24.63 6.33 -24.03
N SER A 67 25.38 5.25 -23.77
CA SER A 67 26.02 4.44 -24.80
C SER A 67 24.92 3.84 -25.68
N LYS A 68 25.05 4.00 -27.00
CA LYS A 68 24.05 3.49 -27.96
C LYS A 68 24.05 1.97 -28.07
N ARG A 69 24.97 1.27 -27.39
CA ARG A 69 25.16 -0.17 -27.50
C ARG A 69 24.43 -0.89 -26.37
N HIS A 70 23.14 -1.15 -26.57
CA HIS A 70 22.45 -2.25 -25.88
C HIS A 70 22.82 -3.55 -26.61
N ASN A 71 23.44 -4.51 -25.91
CA ASN A 71 23.68 -5.86 -26.43
C ASN A 71 22.95 -6.88 -25.57
#